data_AF-A0A5N5IR77-F1
#
_entry.id   AF-A0A5N5IR77-F1
#
_cell.length_a   1.000
_cell.length_b   1.000
_cell.length_c   1.000
_cell.angle_alpha   90.00
_cell.angle_beta   90.00
_cell.angle_gamma   90.00
#
_symmetry.space_group_name_H-M   'P 1'
#
loop_
_entity.id
_entity.type
_entity.pdbx_description
1 polymer ?
#
loop_
_entity_poly.entity_id
_entity_poly.type
_entity_poly.pdbx_seq_one_letter_code
_entity_poly.pdbx_strand_id
1 'polypeptide(L)'
;MTSKFFNGHDADDRIMLRKDKVEVGHWTKSLEYINEELGLLLALEDRFLNDSMLHVELLALQGENTKKSGIMYRYESTMRNAWECDDVACDTYHLDNHEKHRELYVEHLESYRKLKCKVFSRLLA
;
A
#
# COMPACT_ATOMS: atom_id res chain seq x y z
N MET A 1 40.12 10.96 29.42
CA MET A 1 39.53 10.29 28.24
C MET A 1 38.07 10.02 28.57
N THR A 2 37.17 10.96 28.24
CA THR A 2 35.73 10.79 28.44
C THR A 2 35.17 10.03 27.26
N SER A 3 34.62 8.87 27.55
CA SER A 3 34.07 7.97 26.55
C SER A 3 32.86 8.60 25.88
N LYS A 4 32.94 8.81 24.55
CA LYS A 4 31.77 9.03 23.70
C LYS A 4 31.06 7.70 23.53
N PHE A 5 30.17 7.38 24.47
CA PHE A 5 29.25 6.26 24.32
C PHE A 5 27.88 6.79 23.88
N PHE A 6 27.44 6.27 22.73
CA PHE A 6 26.09 6.30 22.14
C PHE A 6 25.52 7.62 21.59
N ASN A 7 25.71 7.83 20.29
CA ASN A 7 24.90 8.72 19.43
C ASN A 7 24.48 7.98 18.12
N GLY A 8 24.52 6.64 18.11
CA GLY A 8 24.28 5.82 16.91
C GLY A 8 22.82 5.40 16.71
N HIS A 9 22.14 4.99 17.79
CA HIS A 9 20.79 4.42 17.72
C HIS A 9 19.74 5.44 17.25
N ASP A 10 19.69 6.64 17.84
CA ASP A 10 18.78 7.71 17.41
C ASP A 10 18.93 8.10 15.94
N ALA A 11 20.11 7.92 15.35
CA ALA A 11 20.33 8.20 13.93
C ALA A 11 19.75 7.08 13.05
N ASP A 12 19.91 5.82 13.47
CA ASP A 12 19.43 4.65 12.74
C ASP A 12 17.89 4.57 12.75
N ASP A 13 17.24 4.83 13.87
CA ASP A 13 15.77 4.80 13.98
C ASP A 13 15.11 5.89 13.11
N ARG A 14 15.72 7.08 13.08
CA ARG A 14 15.29 8.17 12.17
C ARG A 14 15.49 7.82 10.70
N ILE A 15 16.54 7.08 10.37
CA ILE A 15 16.77 6.61 9.01
C ILE A 15 15.69 5.59 8.61
N MET A 16 15.36 4.65 9.50
CA MET A 16 14.33 3.64 9.28
C MET A 16 12.95 4.28 9.12
N LEU A 17 12.55 5.17 10.03
CA LEU A 17 11.26 5.85 9.93
C LEU A 17 11.14 6.71 8.66
N ARG A 18 12.23 7.36 8.22
CA ARG A 18 12.25 8.08 6.95
C ARG A 18 12.07 7.14 5.76
N LYS A 19 12.74 5.99 5.77
CA LYS A 19 12.62 4.96 4.72
C LYS A 19 11.18 4.43 4.67
N ASP A 20 10.62 4.07 5.81
CA ASP A 20 9.26 3.53 5.90
C ASP A 20 8.23 4.55 5.41
N LYS A 21 8.42 5.84 5.73
CA LYS A 21 7.56 6.91 5.21
C LYS A 21 7.62 7.01 3.68
N VAL A 22 8.81 6.89 3.10
CA VAL A 22 8.97 6.86 1.64
C VAL A 22 8.28 5.63 1.05
N GLU A 23 8.40 4.48 1.71
CA GLU A 23 7.76 3.24 1.28
C GLU A 23 6.23 3.34 1.27
N VAL A 24 5.63 3.87 2.35
CA VAL A 24 4.18 4.13 2.41
C VAL A 24 3.75 5.10 1.31
N GLY A 25 4.52 6.16 1.06
CA GLY A 25 4.26 7.08 -0.05
C GLY A 25 4.24 6.39 -1.41
N HIS A 26 5.12 5.41 -1.64
CA HIS A 26 5.09 4.60 -2.85
C HIS A 26 3.85 3.70 -2.93
N TRP A 27 3.43 3.09 -1.82
CA TRP A 27 2.21 2.28 -1.79
C TRP A 27 0.97 3.12 -2.07
N THR A 28 0.84 4.28 -1.43
CA THR A 28 -0.25 5.24 -1.65
C THR A 28 -0.34 5.61 -3.13
N LYS A 29 0.77 6.04 -3.73
CA LYS A 29 0.82 6.40 -5.16
C LYS A 29 0.49 5.20 -6.06
N SER A 30 0.95 4.01 -5.70
CA SER A 30 0.61 2.78 -6.44
C SER A 30 -0.89 2.48 -6.38
N LEU A 31 -1.57 2.71 -5.25
CA LEU A 31 -3.01 2.49 -5.11
C LEU A 31 -3.82 3.54 -5.89
N GLU A 32 -3.34 4.79 -5.99
CA GLU A 32 -3.89 5.81 -6.87
C GLU A 32 -3.83 5.36 -8.35
N TYR A 33 -2.66 4.90 -8.81
CA TYR A 33 -2.52 4.36 -10.17
C TYR A 33 -3.39 3.14 -10.43
N ILE A 34 -3.50 2.22 -9.46
CA ILE A 34 -4.41 1.07 -9.57
C ILE A 34 -5.85 1.53 -9.75
N ASN A 35 -6.28 2.60 -9.06
CA ASN A 35 -7.62 3.14 -9.21
C ASN A 35 -7.89 3.66 -10.62
N GLU A 36 -6.94 4.39 -11.19
CA GLU A 36 -7.00 4.89 -12.56
C GLU A 36 -7.05 3.73 -13.57
N GLU A 37 -6.16 2.74 -13.42
CA GLU A 37 -6.17 1.56 -14.29
C GLU A 37 -7.46 0.75 -14.16
N LEU A 38 -8.05 0.61 -12.97
CA LEU A 38 -9.34 -0.07 -12.81
C LEU A 38 -10.46 0.64 -13.56
N GLY A 39 -10.45 1.98 -13.61
CA GLY A 39 -11.37 2.75 -14.45
C GLY A 39 -11.20 2.43 -15.94
N LEU A 40 -9.95 2.27 -16.40
CA LEU A 40 -9.67 1.86 -17.78
C LEU A 40 -10.09 0.42 -18.06
N LEU A 41 -9.86 -0.51 -17.12
CA LEU A 41 -10.24 -1.92 -17.25
C LEU A 41 -11.76 -2.09 -17.30
N LEU A 42 -12.52 -1.35 -16.49
CA LEU A 42 -13.98 -1.28 -16.57
C LEU A 42 -14.43 -0.79 -17.94
N ALA A 43 -13.86 0.30 -18.44
CA ALA A 43 -14.19 0.82 -19.76
C ALA A 43 -13.84 -0.15 -20.91
N LEU A 44 -12.79 -0.96 -20.77
CA LEU A 44 -12.45 -2.01 -21.71
C LEU A 44 -13.45 -3.17 -21.66
N GLU A 45 -13.81 -3.61 -20.44
CA GLU A 45 -14.78 -4.66 -20.22
C GLU A 45 -16.15 -4.27 -20.83
N ASP A 46 -16.67 -3.08 -20.51
CA ASP A 46 -17.95 -2.56 -21.01
C ASP A 46 -18.01 -2.48 -22.55
N ARG A 47 -16.89 -2.13 -23.20
CA ARG A 47 -16.85 -1.89 -24.65
C ARG A 47 -16.60 -3.13 -25.48
N PHE A 48 -15.81 -4.07 -24.97
CA PHE A 48 -15.26 -5.16 -25.77
C PHE A 48 -15.64 -6.55 -25.27
N LEU A 49 -15.87 -6.72 -23.97
CA LEU A 49 -16.11 -8.03 -23.37
C LEU A 49 -17.58 -8.27 -23.04
N ASN A 50 -18.25 -7.27 -22.47
CA ASN A 50 -19.64 -7.37 -22.00
C ASN A 50 -19.87 -8.63 -21.12
N ASP A 51 -18.91 -8.90 -20.23
CA ASP A 51 -18.87 -10.00 -19.27
C ASP A 51 -19.30 -9.44 -17.90
N SER A 52 -20.59 -9.56 -17.61
CA SER A 52 -21.20 -9.02 -16.38
C SER A 52 -20.57 -9.54 -15.09
N MET A 53 -20.02 -10.77 -15.10
CA MET A 53 -19.31 -11.32 -13.95
C MET A 53 -17.98 -10.60 -13.75
N LEU A 54 -17.23 -10.39 -14.83
CA LEU A 54 -15.96 -9.66 -14.81
C LEU A 54 -16.17 -8.19 -14.42
N HIS A 55 -17.25 -7.57 -14.88
CA HIS A 55 -17.63 -6.22 -14.49
C HIS A 55 -17.80 -6.08 -12.97
N VAL A 56 -18.57 -7.01 -12.37
CA VAL A 56 -18.81 -7.02 -10.92
C VAL A 56 -17.51 -7.24 -10.14
N GLU A 57 -16.62 -8.12 -10.59
CA GLU A 57 -15.31 -8.32 -9.98
C GLU A 57 -14.45 -7.05 -10.02
N LEU A 58 -14.44 -6.34 -11.15
CA LEU A 58 -13.70 -5.07 -11.30
C LEU A 58 -14.23 -3.97 -10.39
N LEU A 59 -15.56 -3.81 -10.29
CA LEU A 59 -16.19 -2.85 -9.37
C LEU A 59 -15.88 -3.19 -7.91
N ALA A 60 -15.96 -4.47 -7.53
CA ALA A 60 -15.65 -4.91 -6.18
C ALA A 60 -14.19 -4.58 -5.82
N LEU A 61 -13.25 -4.85 -6.72
CA LEU A 61 -11.85 -4.54 -6.51
C LEU A 61 -11.58 -3.02 -6.46
N GLN A 62 -12.29 -2.22 -7.25
CA GLN A 62 -12.21 -0.75 -7.19
C GLN A 62 -12.70 -0.20 -5.85
N GLY A 63 -13.79 -0.75 -5.32
CA GLY A 63 -14.28 -0.44 -3.97
C GLY A 63 -13.24 -0.77 -2.90
N GLU A 64 -12.66 -1.97 -2.95
CA GLU A 64 -11.58 -2.36 -2.02
C GLU A 64 -10.33 -1.50 -2.18
N ASN A 65 -9.95 -1.12 -3.40
CA ASN A 65 -8.83 -0.21 -3.64
C ASN A 65 -9.07 1.14 -2.97
N THR A 66 -10.25 1.73 -3.14
CA THR A 66 -10.63 3.01 -2.51
C THR A 66 -10.54 2.92 -0.99
N LYS A 67 -11.05 1.84 -0.40
CA LYS A 67 -10.99 1.59 1.04
C LYS A 67 -9.55 1.48 1.55
N LYS A 68 -8.70 0.72 0.83
CA LYS A 68 -7.29 0.52 1.19
C LYS A 68 -6.46 1.79 1.01
N SER A 69 -6.72 2.60 -0.02
CA SER A 69 -6.12 3.93 -0.15
C SER A 69 -6.43 4.81 1.06
N GLY A 70 -7.69 4.82 1.51
CA GLY A 70 -8.08 5.54 2.73
C GLY A 70 -7.36 5.04 3.99
N ILE A 71 -7.09 3.74 4.10
CA ILE A 71 -6.28 3.17 5.19
C ILE A 71 -4.83 3.67 5.09
N MET A 72 -4.23 3.63 3.89
CA MET A 72 -2.85 4.05 3.68
C MET A 72 -2.62 5.54 3.95
N TYR A 73 -3.51 6.43 3.48
CA TYR A 73 -3.38 7.86 3.80
C TYR A 73 -3.46 8.13 5.30
N ARG A 74 -4.38 7.45 6.01
CA ARG A 74 -4.46 7.57 7.47
C ARG A 74 -3.17 7.09 8.11
N TYR A 75 -2.67 5.93 7.71
CA TYR A 75 -1.41 5.41 8.22
C TYR A 75 -0.26 6.39 7.99
N GLU A 76 -0.06 6.87 6.75
CA GLU A 76 0.94 7.86 6.38
C GLU A 76 0.87 9.12 7.27
N SER A 77 -0.34 9.64 7.51
CA SER A 77 -0.54 10.80 8.38
C SER A 77 -0.17 10.55 9.85
N THR A 78 -0.36 9.32 10.34
CA THR A 78 -0.02 8.93 11.71
C THR A 78 1.45 8.62 11.92
N MET A 79 2.22 8.37 10.85
CA MET A 79 3.66 8.10 10.94
C MET A 79 4.47 9.26 11.52
N ARG A 80 3.93 10.49 11.50
CA ARG A 80 4.54 11.63 12.19
C ARG A 80 4.65 11.41 13.70
N ASN A 81 3.76 10.62 14.30
CA ASN A 81 3.73 10.36 15.73
C ASN A 81 4.74 9.30 16.18
N ALA A 82 5.30 8.52 15.24
CA ALA A 82 6.33 7.51 15.54
C ALA A 82 7.69 8.14 15.93
N TRP A 83 7.83 9.46 15.81
CA TRP A 83 9.04 10.20 16.23
C TRP A 83 9.18 10.36 17.75
N GLU A 84 8.17 9.96 18.53
CA GLU A 84 8.09 10.15 19.99
C GLU A 84 8.34 8.85 20.79
N CYS A 85 8.83 7.78 20.17
CA CYS A 85 9.12 6.52 20.85
C CYS A 85 10.47 6.56 21.58
N ASP A 86 10.46 6.23 22.87
CA ASP A 86 11.65 6.18 23.73
C ASP A 86 11.93 4.75 24.29
N ASP A 87 11.18 3.73 23.86
CA ASP A 87 11.37 2.34 24.31
C ASP A 87 11.18 1.28 23.21
N VAL A 88 11.75 0.10 23.46
CA VAL A 88 11.76 -1.06 22.53
C VAL A 88 10.36 -1.60 22.25
N ALA A 89 9.42 -1.44 23.19
CA ALA A 89 8.05 -1.90 23.00
C ALA A 89 7.31 -1.03 21.98
N CYS A 90 7.57 0.28 22.00
CA CYS A 90 7.11 1.26 21.04
C CYS A 90 7.68 0.96 19.64
N ASP A 91 8.99 0.70 19.54
CA ASP A 91 9.65 0.34 18.27
C ASP A 91 9.04 -0.93 17.65
N THR A 92 8.85 -1.97 18.47
CA THR A 92 8.26 -3.24 18.04
C THR A 92 6.82 -3.04 17.54
N TYR A 93 6.03 -2.24 18.27
CA TYR A 93 4.66 -1.92 17.86
C TYR A 93 4.61 -1.21 16.50
N HIS A 94 5.48 -0.22 16.28
CA HIS A 94 5.52 0.52 15.02
C HIS A 94 5.98 -0.36 13.85
N LEU A 95 6.96 -1.23 14.08
CA LEU A 95 7.42 -2.21 13.10
C LEU A 95 6.28 -3.17 12.72
N ASP A 96 5.66 -3.83 13.70
CA ASP A 96 4.54 -4.75 13.47
C ASP A 96 3.38 -4.07 12.75
N ASN A 97 3.10 -2.81 13.11
CA ASN A 97 2.07 -2.03 12.43
C ASN A 97 2.46 -1.72 10.98
N HIS A 98 3.72 -1.36 10.71
CA HIS A 98 4.20 -1.14 9.35
C HIS A 98 4.10 -2.39 8.48
N GLU A 99 4.51 -3.55 9.01
CA GLU A 99 4.43 -4.83 8.29
C GLU A 99 2.99 -5.21 7.95
N LYS A 100 2.03 -5.01 8.86
CA LYS A 100 0.60 -5.24 8.57
C LYS A 100 0.10 -4.40 7.40
N HIS A 101 0.56 -3.15 7.30
CA HIS A 101 0.21 -2.26 6.19
C HIS A 101 0.89 -2.71 4.88
N ARG A 102 2.15 -3.18 4.95
CA ARG A 102 2.86 -3.77 3.81
C ARG A 102 2.12 -4.99 3.27
N GLU A 103 1.76 -5.94 4.12
CA GLU A 103 1.03 -7.15 3.76
C GLU A 103 -0.30 -6.81 3.08
N LEU A 104 -1.08 -5.91 3.69
CA LEU A 104 -2.35 -5.44 3.14
C LEU A 104 -2.20 -4.86 1.73
N TYR A 105 -1.13 -4.09 1.48
CA TYR A 105 -0.82 -3.55 0.17
C TYR A 105 -0.42 -4.64 -0.83
N VAL A 106 0.49 -5.55 -0.44
CA VAL A 106 1.00 -6.62 -1.30
C VAL A 106 -0.12 -7.56 -1.74
N GLU A 107 -0.97 -8.02 -0.81
CA GLU A 107 -2.11 -8.90 -1.11
C GLU A 107 -3.09 -8.25 -2.09
N HIS A 108 -3.34 -6.95 -1.93
CA HIS A 108 -4.21 -6.19 -2.82
C HIS A 108 -3.59 -6.04 -4.22
N LEU A 109 -2.30 -5.72 -4.29
CA LEU A 109 -1.56 -5.61 -5.54
C LEU A 109 -1.58 -6.93 -6.33
N GLU A 110 -1.42 -8.07 -5.65
CA GLU A 110 -1.53 -9.38 -6.29
C GLU A 110 -2.94 -9.66 -6.82
N SER A 111 -3.97 -9.35 -6.02
CA SER A 111 -5.37 -9.53 -6.41
C SER A 111 -5.71 -8.69 -7.64
N TYR A 112 -5.25 -7.44 -7.65
CA TYR A 112 -5.34 -6.55 -8.80
C TYR A 112 -4.64 -7.10 -10.04
N ARG A 113 -3.38 -7.54 -9.92
CA ARG A 113 -2.63 -8.11 -11.04
C ARG A 113 -3.32 -9.33 -11.64
N LYS A 114 -3.86 -10.21 -10.80
CA LYS A 114 -4.62 -11.40 -11.24
C LYS A 114 -5.84 -10.99 -12.06
N LEU A 115 -6.62 -10.02 -11.57
CA LEU A 115 -7.82 -9.55 -12.28
C LEU A 115 -7.47 -8.82 -13.58
N LYS A 116 -6.43 -7.98 -13.58
CA LYS A 116 -5.90 -7.33 -14.78
C LYS A 116 -5.51 -8.36 -15.86
N CYS A 117 -4.77 -9.40 -15.47
CA CYS A 117 -4.41 -10.48 -16.39
C CYS A 117 -5.66 -11.22 -16.90
N LYS A 118 -6.68 -11.43 -16.06
CA LYS A 118 -7.95 -12.03 -16.49
C LYS A 118 -8.65 -11.19 -17.57
N VAL A 119 -8.71 -9.87 -17.41
CA VAL A 119 -9.28 -8.96 -18.43
C VAL A 119 -8.50 -9.08 -19.75
N PHE A 120 -7.18 -9.01 -19.70
CA PHE A 120 -6.35 -9.09 -20.91
C PHE A 120 -6.46 -10.46 -21.61
N SER A 121 -6.52 -11.56 -20.86
CA SER A 121 -6.74 -12.89 -21.42
C SER A 121 -8.11 -13.00 -22.11
N ARG A 122 -9.15 -12.34 -21.60
CA ARG A 122 -10.47 -12.30 -22.24
C ARG A 122 -10.46 -11.48 -23.54
N LEU A 123 -9.70 -10.39 -23.59
CA LEU A 123 -9.58 -9.55 -24.79
C LEU A 123 -8.81 -10.23 -25.93
N LEU A 124 -7.92 -11.17 -25.60
CA LEU A 124 -7.11 -11.90 -26.56
C LEU A 124 -7.74 -13.23 -27.02
N ALA A 125 -8.84 -13.66 -26.40
CA ALA A 125 -9.55 -14.90 -26.72
C ALA A 125 -10.53 -14.69 -27.89
#